data_AF-A0A9E3P0B9-F1
#
_entry.id   AF-A0A9E3P0B9-F1
#
_cell.length_a   1.000
_cell.length_b   1.000
_cell.length_c   1.000
_cell.angle_alpha   90.00
_cell.angle_beta   90.00
_cell.angle_gamma   90.00
#
_symmetry.space_group_name_H-M   'P 1'
#
loop_
_entity.id
_entity.type
_entity.pdbx_description
1 polymer ?
#
loop_
_entity_poly.entity_id
_entity_poly.type
_entity_poly.pdbx_seq_one_letter_code
_entity_poly.pdbx_strand_id
1 'polypeptide(L)'
;MSGVRAAERADLDALEALVAAVPDMPARARDAARSALRGAVDRPAADGANCLVAFGDDGAARAFACTRAVPLARDTTDIEWLVAIDDDAPSRVRDLVACLRDGALFAPATVRFLSGRWQRAGLDSHVLDAAGMTRAGAIDSFFGRGDDLVVFVARGARRAAEAFDPMSSAALCDAAFAYRDFAFERDFLLACAARHGTRRVRRAASWGCWAGRHLRALAERGIDGVGIDEASAALALAEAAYEAEESASRATWVLSRLDESVQETPVDLSFAMLSAVHRVGSAESMVRHLRSVADLLAPGGVHVIEATLPVDATPEGNARTVWTERRGDLEITSRFHILIDRRTARGAVPTVLDVRCRKHGSQDVIGSFHQDELWLVPDAEGWRDLVARAGRFDFVGILGDFHLDVAWDQPGAWRMIVVLRRVEEASAR
;
A
#
# COMPACT_ATOMS: atom_id res chain seq x y z
N MET A 1 -13.56 -1.37 33.72
CA MET A 1 -13.37 -2.44 32.72
C MET A 1 -14.08 -1.96 31.47
N SER A 2 -13.37 -1.76 30.35
CA SER A 2 -14.02 -1.34 29.11
C SER A 2 -15.13 -2.34 28.79
N GLY A 3 -16.36 -1.87 28.63
CA GLY A 3 -17.52 -2.69 28.30
C GLY A 3 -17.47 -3.20 26.86
N VAL A 4 -16.29 -3.54 26.35
CA VAL A 4 -16.04 -3.99 24.98
C VAL A 4 -15.70 -5.47 25.00
N ARG A 5 -16.40 -6.26 24.17
CA ARG A 5 -16.09 -7.67 23.96
C ARG A 5 -16.39 -8.10 22.52
N ALA A 6 -15.95 -9.30 22.15
CA ALA A 6 -16.42 -9.93 20.92
C ALA A 6 -17.95 -10.06 20.96
N ALA A 7 -18.59 -9.72 19.85
CA ALA A 7 -20.02 -9.89 19.66
C ALA A 7 -20.36 -11.39 19.58
N GLU A 8 -21.46 -11.76 20.22
CA GLU A 8 -22.01 -13.10 20.22
C GLU A 8 -23.32 -13.11 19.43
N ARG A 9 -23.81 -14.31 19.09
CA ARG A 9 -25.07 -14.47 18.36
C ARG A 9 -26.25 -13.79 19.06
N ALA A 10 -26.24 -13.74 20.40
CA ALA A 10 -27.26 -13.08 21.20
C ALA A 10 -27.30 -11.54 21.02
N ASP A 11 -26.20 -10.92 20.56
CA ASP A 11 -26.12 -9.48 20.36
C ASP A 11 -26.68 -9.03 19.01
N LEU A 12 -26.87 -9.96 18.06
CA LEU A 12 -27.14 -9.63 16.67
C LEU A 12 -28.35 -8.72 16.46
N ASP A 13 -29.47 -9.02 17.13
CA ASP A 13 -30.69 -8.22 16.99
C ASP A 13 -30.49 -6.77 17.48
N ALA A 14 -29.75 -6.60 18.57
CA ALA A 14 -29.42 -5.27 19.09
C ALA A 14 -28.49 -4.51 18.13
N LEU A 15 -27.49 -5.18 17.57
CA LEU A 15 -26.56 -4.59 16.60
C LEU A 15 -27.24 -4.23 15.28
N GLU A 16 -28.17 -5.05 14.79
CA GLU A 16 -28.98 -4.73 13.61
C GLU A 16 -29.92 -3.53 13.85
N ALA A 17 -30.40 -3.35 15.08
CA ALA A 17 -31.16 -2.17 15.48
C ALA A 17 -30.28 -0.90 15.47
N LEU A 18 -29.02 -0.97 15.90
CA LEU A 18 -28.06 0.14 15.79
C LEU A 18 -27.87 0.56 14.32
N VAL A 19 -27.69 -0.41 13.42
CA VAL A 19 -27.60 -0.15 11.96
C VAL A 19 -28.87 0.49 11.43
N ALA A 20 -30.04 0.05 11.88
CA ALA A 20 -31.32 0.63 11.46
C ALA A 20 -31.51 2.07 11.94
N ALA A 21 -30.94 2.42 13.10
CA ALA A 21 -31.03 3.75 13.69
C ALA A 21 -30.12 4.80 13.03
N VAL A 22 -29.21 4.41 12.12
CA VAL A 22 -28.35 5.37 11.40
C VAL A 22 -29.21 6.23 10.45
N PRO A 23 -29.27 7.56 10.67
CA PRO A 23 -30.11 8.44 9.87
C PRO A 23 -29.63 8.51 8.42
N ASP A 24 -30.59 8.59 7.49
CA ASP A 24 -30.38 8.77 6.04
C ASP A 24 -29.50 7.72 5.34
N MET A 25 -29.16 6.61 6.02
CA MET A 25 -28.35 5.55 5.43
C MET A 25 -29.06 4.91 4.22
N PRO A 26 -28.44 4.88 3.03
CA PRO A 26 -29.04 4.24 1.85
C PRO A 26 -29.30 2.76 2.08
N ALA A 27 -30.38 2.22 1.50
CA ALA A 27 -30.76 0.81 1.65
C ALA A 27 -29.61 -0.16 1.36
N ARG A 28 -28.90 0.05 0.24
CA ARG A 28 -27.72 -0.76 -0.14
C ARG A 28 -26.61 -0.79 0.93
N ALA A 29 -26.38 0.33 1.60
CA ALA A 29 -25.34 0.43 2.62
C ALA A 29 -25.80 -0.27 3.91
N ARG A 30 -27.09 -0.12 4.24
CA ARG A 30 -27.72 -0.80 5.39
C ARG A 30 -27.66 -2.32 5.23
N ASP A 31 -27.95 -2.83 4.03
CA ASP A 31 -27.88 -4.26 3.73
C ASP A 31 -26.45 -4.79 3.78
N ALA A 32 -25.47 -4.03 3.26
CA ALA A 32 -24.05 -4.37 3.35
C ALA A 32 -23.55 -4.44 4.81
N ALA A 33 -23.93 -3.46 5.64
CA ALA A 33 -23.59 -3.45 7.07
C ALA A 33 -24.16 -4.67 7.82
N ARG A 34 -25.44 -5.00 7.59
CA ARG A 34 -26.07 -6.20 8.17
C ARG A 34 -25.42 -7.49 7.70
N SER A 35 -25.05 -7.58 6.42
CA SER A 35 -24.36 -8.73 5.86
C SER A 35 -22.99 -8.95 6.52
N ALA A 36 -22.18 -7.88 6.63
CA ALA A 36 -20.88 -7.92 7.29
C ALA A 36 -21.01 -8.31 8.77
N LEU A 37 -21.98 -7.74 9.48
CA LEU A 37 -22.28 -8.06 10.88
C LEU A 37 -22.63 -9.54 11.07
N ARG A 38 -23.56 -10.08 10.29
CA ARG A 38 -23.93 -11.51 10.35
C ARG A 38 -22.74 -12.40 10.04
N GLY A 39 -21.96 -12.08 9.01
CA GLY A 39 -20.76 -12.83 8.63
C GLY A 39 -19.74 -12.89 9.76
N ALA A 40 -19.50 -11.75 10.42
CA ALA A 40 -18.55 -11.63 11.52
C ALA A 40 -19.01 -12.36 12.81
N VAL A 41 -20.31 -12.40 13.09
CA VAL A 41 -20.86 -13.06 14.29
C VAL A 41 -21.03 -14.57 14.08
N ASP A 42 -21.45 -15.02 12.89
CA ASP A 42 -21.78 -16.42 12.63
C ASP A 42 -20.60 -17.29 12.20
N ARG A 43 -19.56 -16.69 11.60
CA ARG A 43 -18.38 -17.40 11.08
C ARG A 43 -17.06 -16.71 11.42
N PRO A 44 -16.77 -16.42 12.69
CA PRO A 44 -15.63 -15.60 13.08
C PRO A 44 -14.24 -16.17 12.67
N ALA A 45 -14.13 -17.49 12.42
CA ALA A 45 -12.83 -18.16 12.23
C ALA A 45 -12.47 -18.55 10.78
N ALA A 46 -13.41 -18.56 9.83
CA ALA A 46 -13.13 -19.07 8.48
C ALA A 46 -12.51 -18.00 7.55
N ASP A 47 -12.93 -16.74 7.70
CA ASP A 47 -12.60 -15.64 6.77
C ASP A 47 -11.83 -14.48 7.44
N GLY A 48 -11.43 -14.62 8.71
CA GLY A 48 -10.76 -13.57 9.47
C GLY A 48 -11.63 -12.35 9.82
N ALA A 49 -12.96 -12.48 9.67
CA ALA A 49 -13.94 -11.45 10.04
C ALA A 49 -14.28 -11.55 11.54
N ASN A 50 -14.32 -10.41 12.24
CA ASN A 50 -14.66 -10.33 13.66
C ASN A 50 -15.60 -9.14 13.91
N CYS A 51 -16.32 -9.17 15.02
CA CYS A 51 -17.12 -8.03 15.45
C CYS A 51 -16.89 -7.77 16.94
N LEU A 52 -16.58 -6.52 17.29
CA LEU A 52 -16.53 -6.07 18.67
C LEU A 52 -17.75 -5.19 18.95
N VAL A 53 -18.31 -5.33 20.14
CA VAL A 53 -19.44 -4.54 20.63
C VAL A 53 -19.05 -3.81 21.90
N ALA A 54 -19.46 -2.55 22.02
CA ALA A 54 -19.33 -1.73 23.21
C ALA A 54 -20.71 -1.51 23.86
N PHE A 55 -20.80 -1.78 25.17
CA PHE A 55 -22.02 -1.65 25.97
C PHE A 55 -22.04 -0.38 26.80
N GLY A 56 -23.22 0.21 26.95
CA GLY A 56 -23.48 1.27 27.91
C GLY A 56 -23.52 0.75 29.35
N ASP A 57 -23.62 1.66 30.31
CA ASP A 57 -23.66 1.33 31.75
C ASP A 57 -24.92 0.53 32.14
N ASP A 58 -25.97 0.62 31.31
CA ASP A 58 -27.22 -0.14 31.39
C ASP A 58 -27.12 -1.55 30.78
N GLY A 59 -25.96 -1.91 30.21
CA GLY A 59 -25.74 -3.19 29.54
C GLY A 59 -26.31 -3.27 28.12
N ALA A 60 -26.86 -2.18 27.57
CA ALA A 60 -27.33 -2.14 26.19
C ALA A 60 -26.17 -1.95 25.20
N ALA A 61 -26.23 -2.59 24.02
CA ALA A 61 -25.25 -2.36 22.96
C ALA A 61 -25.39 -0.92 22.43
N ARG A 62 -24.29 -0.17 22.38
CA ARG A 62 -24.26 1.24 21.98
C ARG A 62 -23.39 1.52 20.77
N ALA A 63 -22.36 0.72 20.56
CA ALA A 63 -21.50 0.82 19.40
C ALA A 63 -20.95 -0.56 19.00
N PHE A 64 -20.53 -0.69 17.74
CA PHE A 64 -19.80 -1.87 17.28
C PHE A 64 -18.80 -1.53 16.17
N ALA A 65 -17.82 -2.40 16.01
CA ALA A 65 -16.89 -2.41 14.90
C ALA A 65 -16.87 -3.80 14.26
N CYS A 66 -17.28 -3.90 12.99
CA CYS A 66 -17.05 -5.09 12.19
C CYS A 66 -15.69 -4.95 11.53
N THR A 67 -14.84 -5.95 11.72
CA THR A 67 -13.50 -5.95 11.19
C THR A 67 -13.27 -7.15 10.32
N ARG A 68 -12.33 -7.02 9.39
CA ARG A 68 -11.82 -8.14 8.62
C ARG A 68 -10.31 -8.05 8.61
N ALA A 69 -9.66 -9.19 8.81
CA ALA A 69 -8.24 -9.32 8.51
C ALA A 69 -8.03 -8.84 7.08
N VAL A 70 -7.13 -7.89 6.88
CA VAL A 70 -6.85 -7.41 5.54
C VAL A 70 -6.22 -8.57 4.80
N PRO A 71 -6.80 -9.00 3.65
CA PRO A 71 -6.15 -10.00 2.83
C PRO A 71 -4.71 -9.56 2.61
N LEU A 72 -3.79 -10.39 3.08
CA LEU A 72 -2.35 -10.30 2.82
C LEU A 72 -1.55 -9.32 3.70
N ALA A 73 -2.18 -8.66 4.68
CA ALA A 73 -1.52 -7.86 5.69
C ALA A 73 -1.75 -8.47 7.07
N ARG A 74 -0.91 -9.46 7.45
CA ARG A 74 -1.14 -10.33 8.63
C ARG A 74 -1.25 -9.58 9.96
N ASP A 75 -0.60 -8.42 10.04
CA ASP A 75 -0.62 -7.54 11.20
C ASP A 75 -1.55 -6.34 10.99
N THR A 76 -2.42 -6.40 9.98
CA THR A 76 -3.36 -5.32 9.65
C THR A 76 -4.80 -5.82 9.66
N THR A 77 -5.68 -5.03 10.27
CA THR A 77 -7.11 -5.30 10.30
C THR A 77 -7.86 -4.09 9.78
N ASP A 78 -8.77 -4.29 8.82
CA ASP A 78 -9.67 -3.25 8.35
C ASP A 78 -10.93 -3.27 9.22
N ILE A 79 -11.32 -2.11 9.70
CA ILE A 79 -12.66 -1.85 10.17
C ILE A 79 -13.51 -1.64 8.91
N GLU A 80 -14.43 -2.56 8.63
CA GLU A 80 -15.36 -2.46 7.49
C GLU A 80 -16.53 -1.54 7.82
N TRP A 81 -16.99 -1.61 9.08
CA TRP A 81 -18.10 -0.81 9.61
C TRP A 81 -17.80 -0.38 11.03
N LEU A 82 -18.03 0.90 11.30
CA LEU A 82 -17.93 1.49 12.64
C LEU A 82 -19.20 2.28 12.91
N VAL A 83 -20.00 1.82 13.87
CA VAL A 83 -21.30 2.43 14.21
C VAL A 83 -21.32 2.76 15.69
N ALA A 84 -21.64 4.01 16.01
CA ALA A 84 -21.93 4.50 17.35
C ALA A 84 -22.99 5.61 17.23
N ILE A 85 -24.06 5.54 18.02
CA ILE A 85 -25.27 6.37 17.81
C ILE A 85 -25.72 7.16 19.04
N ASP A 86 -24.91 7.23 20.10
CA ASP A 86 -25.21 7.97 21.32
C ASP A 86 -24.26 9.16 21.55
N ASP A 87 -24.60 10.02 22.51
CA ASP A 87 -23.80 11.21 22.85
C ASP A 87 -22.39 10.86 23.37
N ASP A 88 -22.19 9.61 23.81
CA ASP A 88 -20.92 9.06 24.29
C ASP A 88 -20.14 8.34 23.17
N ALA A 89 -20.61 8.44 21.92
CA ALA A 89 -19.99 7.81 20.75
C ALA A 89 -18.46 8.03 20.67
N PRO A 90 -17.90 9.21 20.98
CA PRO A 90 -16.45 9.40 20.95
C PRO A 90 -15.68 8.50 21.92
N SER A 91 -16.22 8.29 23.12
CA SER A 91 -15.63 7.42 24.12
C SER A 91 -15.73 5.95 23.68
N ARG A 92 -16.88 5.54 23.16
CA ARG A 92 -17.12 4.16 22.69
C ARG A 92 -16.26 3.79 21.48
N VAL A 93 -16.10 4.70 20.54
CA VAL A 93 -15.20 4.52 19.39
C VAL A 93 -13.76 4.40 19.86
N ARG A 94 -13.33 5.22 20.82
CA ARG A 94 -11.99 5.10 21.42
C ARG A 94 -11.76 3.73 22.04
N ASP A 95 -12.73 3.23 22.82
CA ASP A 95 -12.61 1.92 23.48
C ASP A 95 -12.57 0.77 22.46
N LEU A 96 -13.39 0.83 21.40
CA LEU A 96 -13.36 -0.15 20.30
C LEU A 96 -12.01 -0.15 19.58
N VAL A 97 -11.50 1.03 19.20
CA VAL A 97 -10.22 1.18 18.50
C VAL A 97 -9.06 0.73 19.39
N ALA A 98 -9.06 1.10 20.67
CA ALA A 98 -8.04 0.66 21.62
C ALA A 98 -8.06 -0.86 21.80
N CYS A 99 -9.24 -1.48 21.92
CA CYS A 99 -9.39 -2.93 22.03
C CYS A 99 -8.86 -3.67 20.78
N LEU A 100 -9.16 -3.15 19.58
CA LEU A 100 -8.64 -3.68 18.31
C LEU A 100 -7.12 -3.53 18.19
N ARG A 101 -6.57 -2.38 18.61
CA ARG A 101 -5.15 -2.06 18.52
C ARG A 101 -4.30 -2.85 19.52
N ASP A 102 -4.74 -2.92 20.77
CA ASP A 102 -3.93 -3.43 21.89
C ASP A 102 -4.15 -4.94 22.14
N GLY A 103 -5.08 -5.55 21.41
CA GLY A 103 -5.16 -6.99 21.14
C GLY A 103 -5.47 -7.88 22.34
N ALA A 104 -6.76 -8.12 22.61
CA ALA A 104 -7.23 -9.26 23.40
C ALA A 104 -7.56 -10.50 22.53
N LEU A 105 -7.70 -10.36 21.21
CA LEU A 105 -8.13 -11.45 20.31
C LEU A 105 -7.17 -11.71 19.15
N PHE A 106 -6.57 -10.69 18.56
CA PHE A 106 -5.41 -10.76 17.67
C PHE A 106 -4.71 -9.41 17.84
N ALA A 107 -3.38 -9.34 17.93
CA ALA A 107 -2.66 -8.09 18.21
C ALA A 107 -2.08 -7.50 16.91
N PRO A 108 -2.89 -6.83 16.05
CA PRO A 108 -2.39 -6.26 14.82
C PRO A 108 -1.40 -5.13 15.11
N ALA A 109 -0.37 -5.01 14.28
CA ALA A 109 0.51 -3.85 14.26
C ALA A 109 -0.22 -2.60 13.75
N THR A 110 -1.27 -2.76 12.92
CA THR A 110 -2.05 -1.67 12.33
C THR A 110 -3.55 -2.00 12.26
N VAL A 111 -4.41 -1.07 12.68
CA VAL A 111 -5.84 -1.09 12.42
C VAL A 111 -6.12 0.01 11.40
N ARG A 112 -6.78 -0.29 10.28
CA ARG A 112 -7.20 0.74 9.31
C ARG A 112 -8.70 0.90 9.30
N PHE A 113 -9.15 2.09 8.92
CA PHE A 113 -10.54 2.37 8.65
C PHE A 113 -10.64 3.21 7.39
N LEU A 114 -11.21 2.61 6.35
CA LEU A 114 -11.54 3.26 5.09
C LEU A 114 -12.87 3.98 5.30
N SER A 115 -12.85 5.30 5.41
CA SER A 115 -14.05 6.07 5.68
C SER A 115 -14.62 6.68 4.40
N GLY A 116 -15.83 6.27 4.05
CA GLY A 116 -16.82 7.07 3.32
C GLY A 116 -17.92 7.56 4.26
N ARG A 117 -18.77 8.48 3.80
CA ARG A 117 -19.84 9.12 4.60
C ARG A 117 -20.65 8.15 5.47
N TRP A 118 -20.93 6.95 4.94
CA TRP A 118 -21.83 5.97 5.56
C TRP A 118 -21.12 4.88 6.37
N GLN A 119 -19.85 4.61 6.11
CA GLN A 119 -19.10 3.54 6.80
C GLN A 119 -18.86 3.84 8.28
N ARG A 120 -18.91 5.13 8.65
CA ARG A 120 -18.77 5.63 10.02
C ARG A 120 -20.09 6.08 10.66
N ALA A 121 -21.23 5.78 10.03
CA ALA A 121 -22.55 6.26 10.47
C ALA A 121 -22.64 7.78 10.73
N GLY A 122 -21.88 8.59 9.97
CA GLY A 122 -21.84 10.05 10.14
C GLY A 122 -20.94 10.58 11.27
N LEU A 123 -20.17 9.72 11.96
CA LEU A 123 -19.16 10.16 12.94
C LEU A 123 -18.20 11.20 12.35
N ASP A 124 -17.87 12.24 13.11
CA ASP A 124 -16.90 13.24 12.68
C ASP A 124 -15.48 12.64 12.61
N SER A 125 -14.63 13.12 11.71
CA SER A 125 -13.21 12.74 11.70
C SER A 125 -12.50 13.06 13.01
N HIS A 126 -12.91 14.11 13.72
CA HIS A 126 -12.39 14.46 15.04
C HIS A 126 -12.64 13.36 16.09
N VAL A 127 -13.68 12.54 15.91
CA VAL A 127 -13.93 11.38 16.78
C VAL A 127 -12.87 10.30 16.55
N LEU A 128 -12.50 10.05 15.30
CA LEU A 128 -11.46 9.09 14.94
C LEU A 128 -10.08 9.55 15.42
N ASP A 129 -9.81 10.86 15.33
CA ASP A 129 -8.60 11.46 15.89
C ASP A 129 -8.55 11.29 17.42
N ALA A 130 -9.67 11.56 18.12
CA ALA A 130 -9.80 11.38 19.56
C ALA A 130 -9.78 9.90 20.01
N ALA A 131 -10.01 8.97 19.08
CA ALA A 131 -9.88 7.53 19.26
C ALA A 131 -8.44 7.02 19.05
N GLY A 132 -7.50 7.92 18.72
CA GLY A 132 -6.11 7.56 18.46
C GLY A 132 -5.90 6.95 17.07
N MET A 133 -6.86 7.11 16.17
CA MET A 133 -6.64 6.89 14.74
C MET A 133 -6.08 8.16 14.12
N THR A 134 -5.32 8.01 13.04
CA THR A 134 -4.69 9.11 12.34
C THR A 134 -5.02 9.02 10.87
N ARG A 135 -5.31 10.14 10.23
CA ARG A 135 -5.54 10.20 8.78
C ARG A 135 -4.24 9.90 8.01
N ALA A 136 -4.15 8.74 7.38
CA ALA A 136 -3.05 8.32 6.51
C ALA A 136 -3.15 8.90 5.11
N GLY A 137 -4.37 9.06 4.58
CA GLY A 137 -4.56 9.57 3.22
C GLY A 137 -6.01 9.93 2.93
N ALA A 138 -6.23 10.66 1.83
CA ALA A 138 -7.55 10.94 1.31
C ALA A 138 -7.53 10.87 -0.22
N ILE A 139 -8.61 10.34 -0.81
CA ILE A 139 -8.86 10.33 -2.24
C ILE A 139 -10.18 11.05 -2.47
N ASP A 140 -10.09 12.22 -3.09
CA ASP A 140 -11.24 13.11 -3.29
C ASP A 140 -12.29 12.45 -4.19
N SER A 141 -13.55 12.56 -3.79
CA SER A 141 -14.73 12.07 -4.54
C SER A 141 -14.70 10.58 -4.92
N PHE A 142 -13.98 9.74 -4.17
CA PHE A 142 -13.85 8.30 -4.44
C PHE A 142 -15.20 7.56 -4.50
N PHE A 143 -16.12 7.86 -3.58
CA PHE A 143 -17.45 7.21 -3.54
C PHE A 143 -18.52 7.99 -4.33
N GLY A 144 -18.14 9.11 -4.94
CA GLY A 144 -19.02 10.05 -5.61
C GLY A 144 -18.64 11.49 -5.29
N ARG A 145 -19.20 12.44 -6.04
CA ARG A 145 -18.86 13.86 -5.91
C ARG A 145 -19.07 14.37 -4.47
N GLY A 146 -17.97 14.76 -3.81
CA GLY A 146 -17.97 15.25 -2.44
C GLY A 146 -18.04 14.18 -1.35
N ASP A 147 -17.86 12.90 -1.70
CA ASP A 147 -17.69 11.78 -0.77
C ASP A 147 -16.29 11.18 -0.93
N ASP A 148 -15.35 11.74 -0.18
CA ASP A 148 -13.94 11.39 -0.23
C ASP A 148 -13.70 10.06 0.51
N LEU A 149 -12.83 9.21 -0.03
CA LEU A 149 -12.31 8.08 0.73
C LEU A 149 -11.18 8.61 1.61
N VAL A 150 -11.36 8.55 2.93
CA VAL A 150 -10.31 8.93 3.88
C VAL A 150 -9.82 7.68 4.59
N VAL A 151 -8.52 7.43 4.55
CA VAL A 151 -7.89 6.28 5.22
C VAL A 151 -7.42 6.72 6.60
N PHE A 152 -7.97 6.10 7.64
CA PHE A 152 -7.52 6.26 9.02
C PHE A 152 -6.72 5.03 9.44
N VAL A 153 -5.68 5.22 10.25
CA VAL A 153 -4.83 4.16 10.79
C VAL A 153 -4.59 4.35 12.28
N ALA A 154 -4.67 3.29 13.07
CA ALA A 154 -4.17 3.22 14.43
C ALA A 154 -3.10 2.13 14.49
N ARG A 155 -1.87 2.49 14.88
CA ARG A 155 -0.73 1.55 14.97
C ARG A 155 -0.53 1.10 16.42
N GLY A 156 -0.32 -0.19 16.63
CA GLY A 156 0.00 -0.76 17.94
C GLY A 156 1.42 -0.39 18.41
N ALA A 157 1.70 -0.55 19.70
CA ALA A 157 2.97 -0.14 20.33
C ALA A 157 4.23 -0.91 19.83
N ARG A 158 4.09 -1.90 18.93
CA ARG A 158 5.19 -2.68 18.36
C ARG A 158 5.70 -2.09 17.04
N ARG A 159 6.28 -0.90 17.09
CA ARG A 159 7.46 -0.59 16.25
C ARG A 159 8.43 0.15 17.14
N ALA A 160 9.61 -0.43 17.33
CA ALA A 160 10.74 0.35 17.85
C ALA A 160 10.82 1.62 16.99
N ALA A 161 11.04 2.77 17.61
CA ALA A 161 11.29 3.99 16.88
C ALA A 161 12.55 3.77 16.04
N GLU A 162 12.39 3.41 14.76
CA GLU A 162 13.48 3.41 13.80
C GLU A 162 14.09 4.82 13.87
N ALA A 163 15.42 4.90 13.99
CA ALA A 163 16.11 6.17 13.97
C ALA A 163 15.67 6.94 12.72
N PHE A 164 15.07 8.12 12.92
CA PHE A 164 14.52 8.94 11.86
C PHE A 164 15.14 10.33 11.95
N ASP A 165 15.88 10.69 10.91
CA ASP A 165 16.42 12.03 10.74
C ASP A 165 15.52 12.84 9.80
N PRO A 166 14.71 13.79 10.31
CA PRO A 166 13.84 14.61 9.47
C PRO A 166 14.63 15.52 8.50
N MET A 167 15.94 15.71 8.68
CA MET A 167 16.78 16.49 7.76
C MET A 167 17.27 15.67 6.56
N SER A 168 17.21 14.34 6.63
CA SER A 168 17.65 13.46 5.55
C SER A 168 16.53 13.28 4.52
N SER A 169 16.78 13.70 3.28
CA SER A 169 15.88 13.43 2.15
C SER A 169 15.57 11.94 1.98
N ALA A 170 16.57 11.08 2.22
CA ALA A 170 16.40 9.63 2.22
C ALA A 170 15.53 9.18 3.41
N ALA A 171 15.73 9.66 4.63
CA ALA A 171 14.83 9.26 5.72
C ALA A 171 13.39 9.75 5.49
N LEU A 172 13.23 10.98 4.96
CA LEU A 172 11.92 11.59 4.71
C LEU A 172 11.10 10.84 3.68
N CYS A 173 11.68 10.51 2.52
CA CYS A 173 10.93 9.83 1.49
C CYS A 173 10.69 8.35 1.84
N ASP A 174 11.58 7.67 2.57
CA ASP A 174 11.27 6.34 3.15
C ASP A 174 10.07 6.43 4.08
N ALA A 175 10.07 7.43 4.96
CA ALA A 175 8.99 7.63 5.90
C ALA A 175 7.67 8.01 5.21
N ALA A 176 7.72 8.77 4.13
CA ALA A 176 6.55 9.13 3.33
C ALA A 176 5.83 7.89 2.77
N PHE A 177 6.56 6.83 2.41
CA PHE A 177 5.97 5.60 1.85
C PHE A 177 5.83 4.48 2.89
N ALA A 178 6.04 4.76 4.17
CA ALA A 178 5.99 3.76 5.24
C ALA A 178 4.58 3.20 5.54
N TYR A 179 3.53 3.76 4.91
CA TYR A 179 2.17 3.22 4.94
C TYR A 179 2.02 1.91 4.16
N ARG A 180 2.97 1.61 3.25
CA ARG A 180 2.96 0.42 2.40
C ARG A 180 3.11 -0.85 3.24
N ASP A 181 2.45 -1.91 2.78
CA ASP A 181 2.60 -3.25 3.36
C ASP A 181 3.59 -4.07 2.54
N PHE A 182 4.87 -3.97 2.91
CA PHE A 182 5.94 -4.65 2.21
C PHE A 182 5.88 -6.19 2.35
N ALA A 183 5.24 -6.71 3.40
CA ALA A 183 5.07 -8.15 3.60
C ALA A 183 4.00 -8.71 2.66
N PHE A 184 2.89 -7.98 2.49
CA PHE A 184 1.90 -8.25 1.46
C PHE A 184 2.54 -8.22 0.08
N GLU A 185 3.15 -7.09 -0.28
CA GLU A 185 3.69 -6.89 -1.62
C GLU A 185 4.76 -7.93 -1.96
N ARG A 186 5.58 -8.32 -0.98
CA ARG A 186 6.47 -9.47 -1.10
C ARG A 186 5.69 -10.75 -1.45
N ASP A 187 4.68 -11.10 -0.67
CA ASP A 187 3.94 -12.35 -0.88
C ASP A 187 3.24 -12.33 -2.26
N PHE A 188 2.75 -11.18 -2.71
CA PHE A 188 2.25 -10.99 -4.07
C PHE A 188 3.34 -11.19 -5.13
N LEU A 189 4.52 -10.58 -4.97
CA LEU A 189 5.65 -10.74 -5.89
C LEU A 189 6.06 -12.21 -6.02
N LEU A 190 6.12 -12.94 -4.90
CA LEU A 190 6.41 -14.37 -4.88
C LEU A 190 5.30 -15.19 -5.54
N ALA A 191 4.03 -14.80 -5.37
CA ALA A 191 2.91 -15.48 -6.01
C ALA A 191 2.89 -15.23 -7.53
N CYS A 192 3.24 -14.03 -8.00
CA CYS A 192 3.48 -13.74 -9.41
C CYS A 192 4.58 -14.64 -9.97
N ALA A 193 5.72 -14.74 -9.27
CA ALA A 193 6.82 -15.61 -9.68
C ALA A 193 6.40 -17.09 -9.75
N ALA A 194 5.63 -17.57 -8.78
CA ALA A 194 5.14 -18.94 -8.74
C ALA A 194 4.11 -19.24 -9.84
N ARG A 195 3.22 -18.30 -10.16
CA ARG A 195 2.17 -18.47 -11.18
C ARG A 195 2.72 -18.39 -12.60
N HIS A 196 3.61 -17.44 -12.85
CA HIS A 196 4.02 -17.09 -14.20
C HIS A 196 5.43 -17.56 -14.56
N GLY A 197 6.29 -17.78 -13.56
CA GLY A 197 7.65 -18.25 -13.74
C GLY A 197 7.77 -19.76 -13.81
N THR A 198 9.00 -20.23 -14.06
CA THR A 198 9.33 -21.67 -14.08
C THR A 198 10.41 -22.02 -13.05
N ARG A 199 10.78 -21.07 -12.19
CA ARG A 199 11.86 -21.20 -11.23
C ARG A 199 11.37 -20.96 -9.81
N ARG A 200 12.01 -21.63 -8.86
CA ARG A 200 11.89 -21.27 -7.45
C ARG A 200 12.71 -20.01 -7.19
N VAL A 201 12.10 -19.02 -6.55
CA VAL A 201 12.78 -17.78 -6.16
C VAL A 201 13.78 -18.06 -5.04
N ARG A 202 15.06 -17.78 -5.31
CA ARG A 202 16.14 -17.79 -4.30
C ARG A 202 16.86 -16.45 -4.22
N ARG A 203 16.94 -15.73 -5.33
CA ARG A 203 17.52 -14.39 -5.40
C ARG A 203 16.57 -13.44 -6.14
N ALA A 204 16.44 -12.22 -5.65
CA ALA A 204 15.57 -11.21 -6.23
C ALA A 204 16.30 -9.87 -6.46
N ALA A 205 15.93 -9.15 -7.52
CA ALA A 205 16.42 -7.80 -7.80
C ALA A 205 15.31 -6.75 -7.67
N SER A 206 15.58 -5.65 -6.95
CA SER A 206 14.69 -4.50 -6.81
C SER A 206 15.27 -3.29 -7.55
N TRP A 207 14.57 -2.80 -8.56
CA TRP A 207 14.95 -1.62 -9.35
C TRP A 207 14.28 -0.36 -8.79
N GLY A 208 15.08 0.66 -8.48
CA GLY A 208 14.63 1.79 -7.67
C GLY A 208 14.35 1.33 -6.25
N CYS A 209 15.28 0.56 -5.66
CA CYS A 209 15.05 -0.16 -4.41
C CYS A 209 14.87 0.76 -3.20
N TRP A 210 15.31 2.01 -3.31
CA TRP A 210 15.19 2.99 -2.26
C TRP A 210 15.83 2.49 -0.95
N ALA A 211 15.16 2.61 0.20
CA ALA A 211 15.61 2.09 1.50
C ALA A 211 15.50 0.55 1.64
N GLY A 212 15.27 -0.17 0.54
CA GLY A 212 15.36 -1.62 0.50
C GLY A 212 14.24 -2.39 1.21
N ARG A 213 13.11 -1.74 1.56
CA ARG A 213 12.04 -2.37 2.37
C ARG A 213 11.47 -3.65 1.78
N HIS A 214 11.31 -3.75 0.45
CA HIS A 214 10.90 -5.01 -0.20
C HIS A 214 11.94 -6.11 -0.07
N LEU A 215 13.23 -5.78 -0.16
CA LEU A 215 14.31 -6.76 -0.03
C LEU A 215 14.46 -7.25 1.42
N ARG A 216 14.26 -6.36 2.40
CA ARG A 216 14.14 -6.74 3.83
C ARG A 216 12.95 -7.69 4.05
N ALA A 217 11.79 -7.38 3.48
CA ALA A 217 10.66 -8.31 3.56
C ALA A 217 10.97 -9.68 2.92
N LEU A 218 11.65 -9.71 1.77
CA LEU A 218 12.08 -10.95 1.10
C LEU A 218 13.14 -11.72 1.92
N ALA A 219 14.02 -11.03 2.63
CA ALA A 219 15.01 -11.60 3.53
C ALA A 219 14.38 -12.46 4.64
N GLU A 220 13.21 -12.06 5.17
CA GLU A 220 12.41 -12.85 6.11
C GLU A 220 12.00 -14.24 5.55
N ARG A 221 12.00 -14.39 4.22
CA ARG A 221 11.72 -15.67 3.53
C ARG A 221 13.00 -16.40 3.10
N GLY A 222 14.17 -15.94 3.53
CA GLY A 222 15.47 -16.49 3.18
C GLY A 222 15.85 -16.28 1.72
N ILE A 223 15.39 -15.18 1.11
CA ILE A 223 15.67 -14.83 -0.27
C ILE A 223 16.77 -13.76 -0.31
N ASP A 224 17.81 -14.01 -1.08
CA ASP A 224 18.90 -13.06 -1.27
C ASP A 224 18.45 -11.91 -2.18
N GLY A 225 19.03 -10.72 -1.97
CA GLY A 225 18.62 -9.49 -2.64
C GLY A 225 19.74 -8.82 -3.44
N VAL A 226 19.34 -8.15 -4.52
CA VAL A 226 20.14 -7.11 -5.20
C VAL A 226 19.28 -5.84 -5.25
N GLY A 227 19.69 -4.80 -4.53
CA GLY A 227 19.03 -3.50 -4.57
C GLY A 227 19.76 -2.57 -5.53
N ILE A 228 19.04 -2.01 -6.49
CA ILE A 228 19.58 -1.12 -7.52
C ILE A 228 18.89 0.23 -7.39
N ASP A 229 19.68 1.28 -7.16
CA ASP A 229 19.17 2.65 -7.11
C ASP A 229 20.25 3.65 -7.55
N GLU A 230 19.85 4.82 -8.04
CA GLU A 230 20.77 5.89 -8.41
C GLU A 230 21.08 6.85 -7.25
N ALA A 231 20.30 6.78 -6.17
CA ALA A 231 20.50 7.59 -4.98
C ALA A 231 21.40 6.85 -3.96
N SER A 232 22.68 7.23 -3.91
CA SER A 232 23.63 6.66 -2.93
C SER A 232 23.18 6.80 -1.47
N ALA A 233 22.49 7.88 -1.13
CA ALA A 233 21.92 8.08 0.21
C ALA A 233 20.78 7.08 0.53
N ALA A 234 20.00 6.67 -0.47
CA ALA A 234 18.97 5.65 -0.29
C ALA A 234 19.59 4.27 -0.10
N LEU A 235 20.63 3.94 -0.87
CA LEU A 235 21.39 2.69 -0.72
C LEU A 235 22.07 2.59 0.65
N ALA A 236 22.68 3.68 1.13
CA ALA A 236 23.29 3.71 2.46
C ALA A 236 22.25 3.48 3.57
N LEU A 237 21.03 4.04 3.42
CA LEU A 237 19.93 3.78 4.34
C LEU A 237 19.46 2.33 4.27
N ALA A 238 19.37 1.76 3.06
CA ALA A 238 18.99 0.38 2.85
C ALA A 238 20.00 -0.60 3.47
N GLU A 239 21.29 -0.35 3.27
CA GLU A 239 22.39 -1.13 3.83
C GLU A 239 22.37 -1.10 5.36
N ALA A 240 22.35 0.09 5.96
CA ALA A 240 22.29 0.23 7.42
C ALA A 240 21.05 -0.44 8.03
N ALA A 241 19.89 -0.33 7.37
CA ALA A 241 18.67 -0.96 7.83
C ALA A 241 18.70 -2.50 7.69
N TYR A 242 19.35 -3.02 6.66
CA TYR A 242 19.49 -4.46 6.43
C TYR A 242 20.51 -5.09 7.38
N GLU A 243 21.63 -4.42 7.66
CA GLU A 243 22.65 -4.88 8.62
C GLU A 243 22.13 -4.90 10.07
N ALA A 244 21.18 -4.02 10.39
CA ALA A 244 20.52 -4.01 11.69
C ALA A 244 19.56 -5.21 11.89
N GLU A 245 19.20 -5.93 10.82
CA GLU A 245 18.40 -7.13 10.89
C GLU A 245 19.29 -8.36 11.06
N GLU A 246 18.99 -9.23 12.03
CA GLU A 246 19.64 -10.53 12.19
C GLU A 246 19.15 -11.54 11.12
N SER A 247 19.24 -11.18 9.84
CA SER A 247 18.86 -12.05 8.72
C SER A 247 20.03 -12.92 8.26
N ALA A 248 19.72 -14.17 7.91
CA ALA A 248 20.67 -15.09 7.29
C ALA A 248 20.82 -14.87 5.76
N SER A 249 19.91 -14.12 5.13
CA SER A 249 19.99 -13.80 3.71
C SER A 249 20.97 -12.66 3.45
N ARG A 250 21.46 -12.58 2.21
CA ARG A 250 22.43 -11.57 1.78
C ARG A 250 21.79 -10.56 0.84
N ALA A 251 22.10 -9.28 1.04
CA ALA A 251 21.79 -8.23 0.07
C ALA A 251 23.08 -7.62 -0.51
N THR A 252 23.02 -7.25 -1.78
CA THR A 252 24.04 -6.43 -2.47
C THR A 252 23.39 -5.15 -2.95
N TRP A 253 24.02 -4.00 -2.70
CA TRP A 253 23.50 -2.68 -3.06
C TRP A 253 24.34 -2.11 -4.21
N VAL A 254 23.68 -1.77 -5.32
CA VAL A 254 24.31 -1.35 -6.57
C VAL A 254 23.87 0.07 -6.93
N LEU A 255 24.84 0.99 -6.97
CA LEU A 255 24.61 2.35 -7.48
C LEU A 255 24.55 2.33 -9.01
N SER A 256 23.35 2.41 -9.57
CA SER A 256 23.15 2.41 -11.02
C SER A 256 21.78 2.99 -11.39
N ARG A 257 21.67 3.54 -12.60
CA ARG A 257 20.38 4.02 -13.12
C ARG A 257 19.49 2.84 -13.52
N LEU A 258 18.18 3.08 -13.56
CA LEU A 258 17.19 2.07 -13.94
C LEU A 258 17.45 1.48 -15.35
N ASP A 259 18.00 2.27 -16.26
CA ASP A 259 18.21 1.93 -17.67
C ASP A 259 19.66 1.53 -18.02
N GLU A 260 20.49 1.26 -17.01
CA GLU A 260 21.88 0.83 -17.13
C GLU A 260 22.04 -0.67 -16.84
N SER A 261 23.07 -1.29 -17.41
CA SER A 261 23.40 -2.70 -17.20
C SER A 261 23.98 -2.94 -15.80
N VAL A 262 23.48 -3.95 -15.10
CA VAL A 262 23.99 -4.36 -13.79
C VAL A 262 24.71 -5.70 -13.92
N GLN A 263 25.94 -5.79 -13.40
CA GLN A 263 26.77 -6.99 -13.42
C GLN A 263 26.67 -7.70 -12.08
N GLU A 264 25.74 -8.65 -11.98
CA GLU A 264 25.47 -9.40 -10.75
C GLU A 264 25.17 -10.87 -11.06
N THR A 265 25.16 -11.69 -10.00
CA THR A 265 24.70 -13.08 -10.16
C THR A 265 23.24 -13.09 -10.60
N PRO A 266 22.86 -13.90 -11.61
CA PRO A 266 21.49 -13.94 -12.11
C PRO A 266 20.45 -14.15 -11.01
N VAL A 267 19.34 -13.44 -11.12
CA VAL A 267 18.23 -13.51 -10.16
C VAL A 267 17.07 -14.33 -10.72
N ASP A 268 16.18 -14.82 -9.86
CA ASP A 268 14.99 -15.59 -10.26
C ASP A 268 13.74 -14.71 -10.35
N LEU A 269 13.73 -13.61 -9.61
CA LEU A 269 12.66 -12.61 -9.56
C LEU A 269 13.28 -11.22 -9.70
N SER A 270 12.65 -10.35 -10.46
CA SER A 270 13.01 -8.94 -10.52
C SER A 270 11.74 -8.09 -10.39
N PHE A 271 11.84 -6.90 -9.81
CA PHE A 271 10.70 -6.00 -9.73
C PHE A 271 11.08 -4.53 -9.71
N ALA A 272 10.14 -3.68 -10.15
CA ALA A 272 10.18 -2.23 -10.02
C ALA A 272 8.86 -1.77 -9.39
N MET A 273 8.90 -1.44 -8.10
CA MET A 273 7.72 -1.08 -7.30
C MET A 273 7.58 0.45 -7.18
N LEU A 274 6.46 0.92 -6.62
CA LEU A 274 6.19 2.33 -6.37
C LEU A 274 6.35 3.22 -7.62
N SER A 275 5.93 2.72 -8.78
CA SER A 275 6.02 3.46 -10.04
C SER A 275 7.45 3.85 -10.46
N ALA A 276 8.49 3.25 -9.84
CA ALA A 276 9.88 3.62 -10.04
C ALA A 276 10.30 3.58 -11.51
N VAL A 277 9.81 2.59 -12.26
CA VAL A 277 10.15 2.38 -13.68
C VAL A 277 9.83 3.58 -14.56
N HIS A 278 8.81 4.39 -14.21
CA HIS A 278 8.39 5.52 -15.05
C HIS A 278 9.48 6.59 -15.17
N ARG A 279 10.40 6.68 -14.20
CA ARG A 279 11.52 7.64 -14.12
C ARG A 279 12.55 7.49 -15.25
N VAL A 280 12.50 6.40 -16.04
CA VAL A 280 13.30 6.29 -17.27
C VAL A 280 12.91 7.34 -18.33
N GLY A 281 11.71 7.93 -18.21
CA GLY A 281 11.29 9.16 -18.91
C GLY A 281 11.17 9.11 -20.43
N SER A 282 11.43 7.97 -21.07
CA SER A 282 11.38 7.80 -22.51
C SER A 282 11.23 6.33 -22.91
N ALA A 283 10.66 6.09 -24.10
CA ALA A 283 10.44 4.76 -24.62
C ALA A 283 11.76 4.01 -24.85
N GLU A 284 12.78 4.71 -25.36
CA GLU A 284 14.12 4.15 -25.61
C GLU A 284 14.77 3.69 -24.30
N SER A 285 14.67 4.48 -23.25
CA SER A 285 15.23 4.15 -21.94
C SER A 285 14.44 3.05 -21.24
N MET A 286 13.12 2.99 -21.42
CA MET A 286 12.31 1.84 -20.97
C MET A 286 12.75 0.54 -21.67
N VAL A 287 12.98 0.57 -22.99
CA VAL A 287 13.49 -0.61 -23.71
C VAL A 287 14.88 -1.01 -23.21
N ARG A 288 15.77 -0.05 -22.90
CA ARG A 288 17.08 -0.33 -22.28
C ARG A 288 16.93 -0.93 -20.88
N HIS A 289 16.04 -0.41 -20.04
CA HIS A 289 15.72 -0.97 -18.73
C HIS A 289 15.27 -2.42 -18.86
N LEU A 290 14.27 -2.72 -19.72
CA LEU A 290 13.79 -4.08 -19.92
C LEU A 290 14.92 -5.02 -20.38
N ARG A 291 15.81 -4.57 -21.28
CA ARG A 291 16.97 -5.38 -21.68
C ARG A 291 17.95 -5.62 -20.53
N SER A 292 18.22 -4.61 -19.70
CA SER A 292 19.06 -4.76 -18.51
C SER A 292 18.47 -5.75 -17.49
N VAL A 293 17.15 -5.66 -17.25
CA VAL A 293 16.40 -6.65 -16.47
C VAL A 293 16.58 -8.05 -17.07
N ALA A 294 16.45 -8.18 -18.39
CA ALA A 294 16.58 -9.46 -19.07
C ALA A 294 17.98 -10.09 -18.94
N ASP A 295 19.03 -9.27 -18.89
CA ASP A 295 20.40 -9.73 -18.74
C ASP A 295 20.69 -10.17 -17.29
N LEU A 296 20.07 -9.54 -16.29
CA LEU A 296 20.18 -9.92 -14.88
C LEU A 296 19.26 -11.09 -14.48
N LEU A 297 18.14 -11.28 -15.17
CA LEU A 297 17.12 -12.27 -14.83
C LEU A 297 17.43 -13.62 -15.49
N ALA A 298 17.48 -14.68 -14.71
CA ALA A 298 17.64 -16.04 -15.22
C ALA A 298 16.47 -16.42 -16.17
N PRO A 299 16.70 -17.21 -17.23
CA PRO A 299 15.62 -17.67 -18.11
C PRO A 299 14.51 -18.38 -17.34
N GLY A 300 13.26 -18.03 -17.62
CA GLY A 300 12.08 -18.49 -16.87
C GLY A 300 11.79 -17.71 -15.57
N GLY A 301 12.66 -16.77 -15.19
CA GLY A 301 12.40 -15.82 -14.12
C GLY A 301 11.33 -14.81 -14.49
N VAL A 302 10.78 -14.12 -13.46
CA VAL A 302 9.68 -13.17 -13.63
C VAL A 302 10.14 -11.76 -13.28
N HIS A 303 9.73 -10.78 -14.09
CA HIS A 303 9.83 -9.37 -13.77
C HIS A 303 8.43 -8.78 -13.51
N VAL A 304 8.27 -8.10 -12.38
CA VAL A 304 7.00 -7.48 -11.96
C VAL A 304 7.15 -5.98 -11.84
N ILE A 305 6.26 -5.23 -12.48
CA ILE A 305 6.28 -3.76 -12.49
C ILE A 305 5.00 -3.25 -11.86
N GLU A 306 5.10 -2.47 -10.78
CA GLU A 306 4.00 -1.59 -10.35
C GLU A 306 4.04 -0.33 -11.22
N ALA A 307 2.99 -0.14 -12.02
CA ALA A 307 2.80 1.00 -12.89
C ALA A 307 1.62 1.87 -12.45
N THR A 308 1.77 3.17 -12.68
CA THR A 308 0.71 4.16 -12.60
C THR A 308 -0.38 3.81 -13.61
N LEU A 309 -1.65 3.98 -13.23
CA LEU A 309 -2.74 3.78 -14.18
C LEU A 309 -2.67 4.84 -15.28
N PRO A 310 -2.83 4.46 -16.55
CA PRO A 310 -2.75 5.42 -17.66
C PRO A 310 -3.76 6.56 -17.51
N VAL A 311 -4.96 6.26 -16.96
CA VAL A 311 -6.00 7.25 -16.71
C VAL A 311 -5.56 8.32 -15.71
N ASP A 312 -4.71 8.01 -14.72
CA ASP A 312 -4.23 9.00 -13.74
C ASP A 312 -3.36 10.09 -14.38
N ALA A 313 -2.81 9.80 -15.56
CA ALA A 313 -2.07 10.77 -16.37
C ALA A 313 -2.97 11.48 -17.41
N THR A 314 -4.29 11.51 -17.21
CA THR A 314 -5.27 12.23 -18.03
C THR A 314 -6.05 13.24 -17.20
N PRO A 315 -6.66 14.29 -17.80
CA PRO A 315 -7.44 15.28 -17.06
C PRO A 315 -8.56 14.70 -16.19
N GLU A 316 -9.07 13.51 -16.53
CA GLU A 316 -10.15 12.82 -15.83
C GLU A 316 -9.66 11.93 -14.67
N GLY A 317 -8.36 11.70 -14.54
CA GLY A 317 -7.79 10.79 -13.53
C GLY A 317 -7.25 11.46 -12.27
N ASN A 318 -6.66 10.65 -11.39
CA ASN A 318 -6.14 11.11 -10.10
C ASN A 318 -4.71 11.66 -10.23
N ALA A 319 -4.58 12.78 -10.96
CA ALA A 319 -3.30 13.42 -11.21
C ALA A 319 -2.65 14.03 -9.96
N ARG A 320 -3.39 14.16 -8.86
CA ARG A 320 -2.94 14.76 -7.60
C ARG A 320 -3.27 13.83 -6.45
N THR A 321 -2.30 13.62 -5.57
CA THR A 321 -2.49 12.80 -4.37
C THR A 321 -1.80 13.44 -3.19
N VAL A 322 -2.46 13.42 -2.04
CA VAL A 322 -1.92 13.93 -0.78
C VAL A 322 -2.09 12.87 0.30
N TRP A 323 -1.03 12.61 1.04
CA TRP A 323 -1.07 11.68 2.17
C TRP A 323 -0.16 12.16 3.29
N THR A 324 -0.44 11.71 4.50
CA THR A 324 0.29 12.13 5.70
C THR A 324 0.65 10.93 6.55
N GLU A 325 1.94 10.73 6.77
CA GLU A 325 2.47 9.75 7.70
C GLU A 325 2.80 10.39 9.04
N ARG A 326 2.59 9.64 10.13
CA ARG A 326 2.94 10.09 11.48
C ARG A 326 3.97 9.19 12.12
N ARG A 327 4.96 9.81 12.76
CA ARG A 327 6.03 9.13 13.51
C ARG A 327 6.25 9.87 14.83
N GLY A 328 5.69 9.35 15.92
CA GLY A 328 5.72 10.04 17.22
C GLY A 328 5.00 11.39 17.15
N ASP A 329 5.70 12.46 17.50
CA ASP A 329 5.21 13.84 17.40
C ASP A 329 5.41 14.46 16.00
N LEU A 330 5.90 13.69 15.02
CA LEU A 330 6.18 14.20 13.67
C LEU A 330 5.05 13.86 12.69
N GLU A 331 4.73 14.83 11.84
CA GLU A 331 3.81 14.72 10.70
C GLU A 331 4.58 14.92 9.40
N ILE A 332 4.49 13.94 8.51
CA ILE A 332 5.20 13.89 7.22
C ILE A 332 4.14 13.91 6.13
N THR A 333 3.90 15.08 5.54
CA THR A 333 2.89 15.26 4.49
C THR A 333 3.53 15.26 3.13
N SER A 334 3.03 14.40 2.26
CA SER A 334 3.48 14.22 0.88
C SER A 334 2.41 14.73 -0.08
N ARG A 335 2.85 15.39 -1.15
CA ARG A 335 2.01 15.83 -2.26
C ARG A 335 2.65 15.36 -3.55
N PHE A 336 1.94 14.52 -4.28
CA PHE A 336 2.35 14.04 -5.59
C PHE A 336 1.46 14.65 -6.67
N HIS A 337 2.05 15.07 -7.78
CA HIS A 337 1.35 15.68 -8.90
C HIS A 337 1.92 15.23 -10.24
N ILE A 338 1.05 14.77 -11.14
CA ILE A 338 1.34 14.53 -12.56
C ILE A 338 0.93 15.79 -13.34
N LEU A 339 1.88 16.47 -13.97
CA LEU A 339 1.68 17.71 -14.72
C LEU A 339 1.20 17.40 -16.15
N ILE A 340 -0.06 16.95 -16.27
CA ILE A 340 -0.65 16.44 -17.53
C ILE A 340 -0.63 17.50 -18.65
N ASP A 341 -0.83 18.76 -18.29
CA ASP A 341 -0.77 19.93 -19.17
C ASP A 341 0.62 20.17 -19.77
N ARG A 342 1.66 19.52 -19.22
CA ARG A 342 3.04 19.59 -19.69
C ARG A 342 3.52 18.30 -20.36
N ARG A 343 2.60 17.43 -20.79
CA ARG A 343 2.93 16.22 -21.56
C ARG A 343 3.75 16.59 -22.81
N THR A 344 4.89 15.94 -22.95
CA THR A 344 5.78 16.10 -24.09
C THR A 344 5.19 15.48 -25.35
N ALA A 345 5.66 15.90 -26.53
CA ALA A 345 5.25 15.30 -27.81
C ALA A 345 5.58 13.79 -27.91
N ARG A 346 6.52 13.29 -27.09
CA ARG A 346 6.89 11.86 -27.00
C ARG A 346 6.12 11.11 -25.91
N GLY A 347 5.07 11.71 -25.35
CA GLY A 347 4.17 11.08 -24.39
C GLY A 347 4.64 11.08 -22.94
N ALA A 348 5.88 11.50 -22.63
CA ALA A 348 6.33 11.63 -21.25
C ALA A 348 5.69 12.85 -20.55
N VAL A 349 5.44 12.75 -19.24
CA VAL A 349 4.79 13.75 -18.39
C VAL A 349 5.67 14.13 -17.21
N PRO A 350 5.89 15.41 -16.90
CA PRO A 350 6.58 15.80 -15.69
C PRO A 350 5.77 15.43 -14.44
N THR A 351 6.45 15.04 -13.37
CA THR A 351 5.83 14.76 -12.07
C THR A 351 6.61 15.43 -10.95
N VAL A 352 5.89 15.84 -9.91
CA VAL A 352 6.45 16.50 -8.73
C VAL A 352 6.05 15.73 -7.48
N LEU A 353 7.01 15.48 -6.60
CA LEU A 353 6.79 14.97 -5.25
C LEU A 353 7.37 15.96 -4.22
N ASP A 354 6.49 16.53 -3.41
CA ASP A 354 6.84 17.38 -2.28
C ASP A 354 6.55 16.65 -0.97
N VAL A 355 7.58 16.42 -0.15
CA VAL A 355 7.44 15.85 1.19
C VAL A 355 7.87 16.89 2.21
N ARG A 356 7.04 17.12 3.24
CA ARG A 356 7.31 18.06 4.33
C ARG A 356 7.10 17.41 5.67
N CYS A 357 8.09 17.47 6.53
CA CYS A 357 8.03 17.04 7.92
C CYS A 357 7.85 18.24 8.85
N ARG A 358 6.94 18.10 9.82
CA ARG A 358 6.61 19.10 10.84
C ARG A 358 6.41 18.39 12.17
N LYS A 359 6.51 19.14 13.27
CA LYS A 359 5.96 18.68 14.55
C LYS A 359 4.44 18.83 14.54
N HIS A 360 3.75 17.89 15.16
CA HIS A 360 2.31 17.91 15.31
C HIS A 360 1.86 19.21 15.99
N GLY A 361 0.88 19.89 15.39
CA GLY A 361 0.38 21.18 15.89
C GLY A 361 1.30 22.36 15.57
N SER A 362 2.44 22.16 14.91
CA SER A 362 3.32 23.23 14.44
C SER A 362 3.18 23.47 12.94
N GLN A 363 3.37 24.73 12.51
CA GLN A 363 3.51 25.08 11.11
C GLN A 363 4.96 25.03 10.62
N ASP A 364 5.93 24.93 11.54
CA ASP A 364 7.35 24.93 11.22
C ASP A 364 7.74 23.63 10.51
N VAL A 365 8.27 23.80 9.30
CA VAL A 365 8.84 22.69 8.51
C VAL A 365 10.23 22.41 9.03
N ILE A 366 10.40 21.25 9.67
CA ILE A 366 11.69 20.80 10.21
C ILE A 366 12.46 19.93 9.22
N GLY A 367 11.85 19.58 8.09
CA GLY A 367 12.45 18.75 7.06
C GLY A 367 11.64 18.82 5.78
N SER A 368 12.31 18.83 4.64
CA SER A 368 11.63 18.81 3.34
C SER A 368 12.44 18.10 2.29
N PHE A 369 11.73 17.42 1.41
CA PHE A 369 12.27 16.79 0.22
C PHE A 369 11.40 17.19 -0.98
N HIS A 370 12.05 17.52 -2.08
CA HIS A 370 11.40 17.89 -3.33
C HIS A 370 12.05 17.12 -4.46
N GLN A 371 11.24 16.52 -5.32
CA GLN A 371 11.68 15.73 -6.44
C GLN A 371 10.85 16.06 -7.67
N ASP A 372 11.55 16.44 -8.74
CA ASP A 372 11.01 16.60 -10.08
C ASP A 372 11.50 15.45 -10.96
N GLU A 373 10.59 14.82 -11.69
CA GLU A 373 10.92 13.71 -12.59
C GLU A 373 10.18 13.88 -13.92
N LEU A 374 10.68 13.21 -14.95
CA LEU A 374 9.96 13.03 -16.21
C LEU A 374 9.53 11.58 -16.33
N TRP A 375 8.22 11.33 -16.34
CA TRP A 375 7.66 9.98 -16.35
C TRP A 375 7.17 9.59 -17.74
N LEU A 376 7.56 8.41 -18.23
CA LEU A 376 6.83 7.76 -19.32
C LEU A 376 5.74 6.88 -18.69
N VAL A 377 4.46 7.16 -18.96
CA VAL A 377 3.31 6.36 -18.49
C VAL A 377 2.62 5.71 -19.70
N PRO A 378 3.00 4.47 -20.09
CA PRO A 378 2.37 3.76 -21.19
C PRO A 378 1.00 3.20 -20.77
N ASP A 379 0.09 3.10 -21.74
CA ASP A 379 -1.10 2.27 -21.60
C ASP A 379 -0.79 0.78 -21.84
N ALA A 380 -1.82 -0.06 -21.78
CA ALA A 380 -1.67 -1.50 -21.96
C ALA A 380 -1.12 -1.90 -23.35
N GLU A 381 -1.37 -1.11 -24.40
CA GLU A 381 -0.81 -1.36 -25.74
C GLU A 381 0.63 -0.88 -25.80
N GLY A 382 0.93 0.31 -25.27
CA GLY A 382 2.26 0.86 -25.16
C GLY A 382 3.21 -0.05 -24.37
N TRP A 383 2.75 -0.65 -23.27
CA TRP A 383 3.53 -1.65 -22.54
C TRP A 383 3.85 -2.88 -23.40
N ARG A 384 2.89 -3.37 -24.19
CA ARG A 384 3.13 -4.51 -25.11
C ARG A 384 4.13 -4.15 -26.21
N ASP A 385 4.04 -2.96 -26.80
CA ASP A 385 5.02 -2.47 -27.78
C ASP A 385 6.44 -2.41 -27.20
N LEU A 386 6.59 -1.82 -26.02
CA LEU A 386 7.89 -1.67 -25.35
C LEU A 386 8.52 -3.04 -25.04
N VAL A 387 7.71 -4.00 -24.60
CA VAL A 387 8.15 -5.37 -24.33
C VAL A 387 8.55 -6.09 -25.63
N ALA A 388 7.76 -5.94 -26.70
CA ALA A 388 8.09 -6.51 -28.01
C ALA A 388 9.41 -5.94 -28.57
N ARG A 389 9.64 -4.63 -28.43
CA ARG A 389 10.89 -3.96 -28.82
C ARG A 389 12.09 -4.39 -28.00
N ALA A 390 11.89 -4.72 -26.72
CA ALA A 390 12.93 -5.33 -25.89
C ALA A 390 13.30 -6.72 -26.41
N GLY A 391 12.30 -7.52 -26.83
CA GLY A 391 12.47 -8.79 -27.55
C GLY A 391 12.97 -9.96 -26.70
N ARG A 392 12.86 -9.86 -25.37
CA ARG A 392 13.46 -10.80 -24.40
C ARG A 392 12.48 -11.34 -23.35
N PHE A 393 11.19 -11.04 -23.48
CA PHE A 393 10.15 -11.47 -22.54
C PHE A 393 8.86 -11.92 -23.24
N ASP A 394 8.17 -12.84 -22.58
CA ASP A 394 6.73 -13.04 -22.76
C ASP A 394 5.97 -12.04 -21.87
N PHE A 395 4.94 -11.40 -22.44
CA PHE A 395 3.98 -10.62 -21.67
C PHE A 395 2.92 -11.57 -21.08
N VAL A 396 3.01 -11.87 -19.79
CA VAL A 396 2.25 -12.97 -19.16
C VAL A 396 1.12 -12.51 -18.25
N GLY A 397 1.03 -11.22 -17.93
CA GLY A 397 -0.06 -10.68 -17.14
C GLY A 397 -0.11 -9.15 -17.11
N ILE A 398 -1.34 -8.63 -17.01
CA ILE A 398 -1.62 -7.25 -16.64
C ILE A 398 -2.74 -7.30 -15.58
N LEU A 399 -2.39 -6.94 -14.35
CA LEU A 399 -3.21 -7.16 -13.15
C LEU A 399 -3.56 -5.83 -12.49
N GLY A 400 -4.64 -5.82 -11.71
CA GLY A 400 -5.00 -4.66 -10.87
C GLY A 400 -4.66 -4.88 -9.41
N ASP A 401 -4.15 -3.83 -8.78
CA ASP A 401 -4.11 -3.66 -7.31
C ASP A 401 -3.53 -4.85 -6.52
N PHE A 402 -2.38 -5.39 -6.96
CA PHE A 402 -1.69 -6.50 -6.28
C PHE A 402 -2.53 -7.78 -6.10
N HIS A 403 -3.46 -8.05 -7.03
CA HIS A 403 -4.28 -9.25 -7.02
C HIS A 403 -4.08 -10.05 -8.32
N LEU A 404 -3.84 -11.35 -8.21
CA LEU A 404 -3.52 -12.22 -9.35
C LEU A 404 -4.68 -12.45 -10.33
N ASP A 405 -5.92 -12.26 -9.88
CA ASP A 405 -7.14 -12.58 -10.64
C ASP A 405 -8.03 -11.35 -10.86
N VAL A 406 -7.45 -10.16 -10.66
CA VAL A 406 -8.12 -8.88 -10.83
C VAL A 406 -7.61 -8.22 -12.10
N ALA A 407 -8.53 -7.77 -12.95
CA ALA A 407 -8.21 -6.99 -14.12
C ALA A 407 -7.72 -5.58 -13.73
N TRP A 408 -6.74 -5.06 -14.46
CA TRP A 408 -6.14 -3.75 -14.18
C TRP A 408 -7.08 -2.57 -14.41
N ASP A 409 -8.07 -2.73 -15.29
CA ASP A 409 -9.02 -1.71 -15.72
C ASP A 409 -10.37 -1.78 -14.97
N GLN A 410 -10.47 -2.65 -13.96
CA GLN A 410 -11.70 -2.74 -13.18
C GLN A 410 -11.92 -1.45 -12.36
N PRO A 411 -13.19 -1.03 -12.15
CA PRO A 411 -13.50 0.07 -11.24
C PRO A 411 -12.91 -0.19 -9.85
N GLY A 412 -12.06 0.71 -9.37
CA GLY A 412 -11.43 0.64 -8.05
C GLY A 412 -10.02 0.03 -8.02
N ALA A 413 -9.47 -0.46 -9.15
CA ALA A 413 -8.04 -0.73 -9.20
C ALA A 413 -7.27 0.59 -9.01
N TRP A 414 -6.31 0.62 -8.09
CA TRP A 414 -5.47 1.80 -7.82
C TRP A 414 -4.12 1.76 -8.56
N ARG A 415 -3.70 0.55 -8.98
CA ARG A 415 -2.42 0.30 -9.65
C ARG A 415 -2.60 -0.71 -10.77
N MET A 416 -1.82 -0.52 -11.82
CA MET A 416 -1.61 -1.51 -12.88
C MET A 416 -0.34 -2.27 -12.59
N ILE A 417 -0.39 -3.61 -12.62
CA ILE A 417 0.79 -4.46 -12.44
C ILE A 417 1.08 -5.17 -13.76
N VAL A 418 2.27 -4.94 -14.32
CA VAL A 418 2.74 -5.64 -15.52
C VAL A 418 3.63 -6.81 -15.09
N VAL A 419 3.33 -8.00 -15.60
CA VAL A 419 4.09 -9.23 -15.30
C VAL A 419 4.69 -9.78 -16.57
N LEU A 420 6.02 -9.92 -16.57
CA LEU A 420 6.82 -10.38 -17.69
C LEU A 420 7.57 -11.65 -17.31
N ARG A 421 7.64 -12.64 -18.20
CA ARG A 421 8.50 -13.81 -18.02
C ARG A 421 9.69 -13.74 -18.97
N ARG A 422 10.90 -13.95 -18.45
CA ARG A 422 12.10 -14.04 -19.26
C ARG A 422 12.09 -15.29 -20.14
N VAL A 423 12.27 -15.13 -21.45
CA VAL A 423 12.41 -16.26 -22.40
C VAL A 423 13.88 -16.55 -22.69
N GLU A 424 14.23 -17.78 -23.06
CA GLU A 424 15.57 -18.00 -23.64
C GLU A 424 15.68 -17.25 -24.97
N GLU A 425 16.86 -16.72 -25.28
CA GLU A 425 17.13 -16.39 -26.67
C GLU A 425 17.08 -17.69 -27.47
N ALA A 426 16.27 -17.72 -28.52
CA ALA A 426 16.38 -18.79 -29.50
C ALA A 426 17.84 -18.80 -29.94
N SER A 427 18.58 -19.86 -29.59
CA SER A 427 19.97 -20.00 -30.00
C SER A 427 19.98 -19.80 -31.50
N ALA A 428 20.68 -18.76 -31.98
CA ALA A 428 20.94 -18.58 -33.39
C ALA A 428 21.57 -19.89 -33.88
N ARG A 429 20.79 -20.68 -34.63
CA ARG A 429 21.27 -21.87 -35.31
C ARG A 429 21.98 -21.47 -36.59
#